data_AF-A0A0V1ANK3-F1
#
_entry.id   AF-A0A0V1ANK3-F1
#
_cell.length_a   1.000
_cell.length_b   1.000
_cell.length_c   1.000
_cell.angle_alpha   90.00
_cell.angle_beta   90.00
_cell.angle_gamma   90.00
#
_symmetry.space_group_name_H-M   'P 1'
#
loop_
_entity.id
_entity.type
_entity.pdbx_description
1 polymer ?
#
loop_
_entity_poly.entity_id
_entity_poly.type
_entity_poly.pdbx_seq_one_letter_code
_entity_poly.pdbx_strand_id
1 'polypeptide(L)'
;LVSLAAKVFDPLGCVAPYTIRAKKLFQALWLTGIEWDDPLPAEINGKWISWKDELERLSAIQVQRALVPVPRDQVGRSELHVFGDAAEAAYGAVAYLLTQARDGVPQVRFVLAKARVAPIKRLSLPRLELMASLLAARLKAYITKEMGFSTDKQVCWSDSSVALSWIKGDPRKWKTFVANRVQEIITLTEASQWRYVPTADNPVDRLSRSCTLEGLLKDHLWWNGPDWLQQ
;
A
#
# COMPACT_ATOMS: atom_id res chain seq x y z
N LEU A 1 23.47 9.29 2.56
CA LEU A 1 22.25 8.49 2.87
C LEU A 1 21.10 8.83 1.93
N VAL A 2 20.64 10.09 1.97
CA VAL A 2 19.50 10.57 1.17
C VAL A 2 19.68 10.32 -0.32
N SER A 3 20.87 10.59 -0.86
CA SER A 3 21.20 10.33 -2.27
C SER A 3 21.07 8.84 -2.64
N LEU A 4 21.50 7.91 -1.78
CA LEU A 4 21.42 6.49 -2.04
C LEU A 4 19.98 5.97 -1.97
N ALA A 5 19.18 6.41 -0.99
CA ALA A 5 17.77 6.04 -0.94
C ALA A 5 17.00 6.55 -2.15
N ALA A 6 17.33 7.75 -2.64
CA ALA A 6 16.74 8.32 -3.85
C ALA A 6 17.13 7.59 -5.15
N LYS A 7 18.21 6.80 -5.15
CA LYS A 7 18.57 5.94 -6.31
C LYS A 7 17.59 4.78 -6.52
N VAL A 8 16.83 4.39 -5.48
CA VAL A 8 15.78 3.38 -5.63
C VAL A 8 14.56 4.03 -6.27
N PHE A 9 14.52 3.99 -7.60
CA PHE A 9 13.40 4.53 -8.37
C PHE A 9 12.24 3.52 -8.42
N ASP A 10 11.26 3.71 -7.55
CA ASP A 10 10.08 2.85 -7.41
C ASP A 10 8.77 3.62 -7.65
N PRO A 11 8.47 4.01 -8.91
CA PRO A 11 7.29 4.81 -9.22
C PRO A 11 5.97 4.05 -8.99
N LEU A 12 6.00 2.71 -9.10
CA LEU A 12 4.84 1.85 -8.89
C LEU A 12 4.69 1.36 -7.45
N GLY A 13 5.65 1.64 -6.57
CA GLY A 13 5.61 1.17 -5.19
C GLY A 13 5.81 -0.34 -5.02
N CYS A 14 6.36 -1.04 -6.02
CA CYS A 14 6.59 -2.48 -6.01
C CYS A 14 7.46 -2.90 -4.82
N VAL A 15 8.42 -2.05 -4.44
CA VAL A 15 9.35 -2.28 -3.32
C VAL A 15 9.08 -1.32 -2.17
N ALA A 16 7.86 -0.78 -2.08
CA ALA A 16 7.42 0.08 -0.99
C ALA A 16 7.64 -0.54 0.42
N PRO A 17 7.42 -1.86 0.66
CA PRO A 17 7.72 -2.49 1.96
C PRO A 17 9.18 -2.41 2.38
N TYR A 18 10.10 -2.33 1.42
CA TYR A 18 11.53 -2.16 1.66
C TYR A 18 11.90 -0.67 1.77
N THR A 19 11.45 0.18 0.85
CA THR A 19 11.82 1.61 0.84
C THR A 19 11.24 2.40 2.01
N ILE A 20 10.13 1.96 2.60
CA ILE A 20 9.56 2.60 3.80
C ILE A 20 10.51 2.53 5.00
N ARG A 21 11.42 1.54 5.07
CA ARG A 21 12.45 1.44 6.13
C ARG A 21 13.38 2.64 6.09
N ALA A 22 13.90 2.99 4.92
CA ALA A 22 14.73 4.19 4.74
C ALA A 22 13.97 5.47 5.12
N LYS A 23 12.69 5.58 4.73
CA LYS A 23 11.85 6.74 5.10
C LYS A 23 11.63 6.85 6.61
N LYS A 24 11.43 5.73 7.31
CA LYS A 24 11.35 5.68 8.78
C LYS A 24 12.68 6.12 9.41
N LEU A 25 13.82 5.69 8.88
CA LEU A 25 15.15 6.12 9.34
C LEU A 25 15.36 7.62 9.16
N PHE A 26 14.92 8.21 8.03
CA PHE A 26 14.99 9.66 7.83
C PHE A 26 14.14 10.44 8.83
N GLN A 27 12.93 9.95 9.14
CA GLN A 27 12.12 10.58 10.19
C GLN A 27 12.80 10.49 11.56
N ALA A 28 13.39 9.34 11.90
CA ALA A 28 14.13 9.17 13.15
C ALA A 28 15.34 10.11 13.24
N LEU A 29 16.10 10.22 12.15
CA LEU A 29 17.25 11.13 12.05
C LEU A 29 16.85 12.60 12.17
N TRP A 30 15.73 12.99 11.55
CA TRP A 30 15.21 14.34 11.69
C TRP A 30 14.89 14.69 13.15
N LEU A 31 14.40 13.73 13.92
CA LEU A 31 14.06 13.92 15.33
C LEU A 31 15.29 14.01 16.24
N THR A 32 16.47 13.59 15.80
CA THR A 32 17.71 13.75 16.58
C THR A 32 18.28 15.16 16.48
N GLY A 33 17.85 15.96 15.49
CA GLY A 33 18.29 17.35 15.33
C GLY A 33 19.77 17.49 14.96
N ILE A 34 20.34 16.47 14.31
CA ILE A 34 21.74 16.51 13.87
C ILE A 34 21.85 17.27 12.54
N GLU A 35 23.01 17.89 12.32
CA GLU A 35 23.34 18.58 11.07
C GLU A 35 23.84 17.61 9.98
N TRP A 36 23.97 18.09 8.75
CA TRP A 36 24.34 17.26 7.60
C TRP A 36 25.70 16.56 7.70
N ASP A 37 26.67 17.22 8.34
CA ASP A 37 28.04 16.74 8.46
C ASP A 37 28.31 16.03 9.81
N ASP A 38 27.31 15.95 10.68
CA ASP A 38 27.42 15.27 11.96
C ASP A 38 27.49 13.75 11.79
N PRO A 39 28.26 13.04 12.65
CA PRO A 39 28.28 11.59 12.64
C PRO A 39 26.90 11.02 12.99
N LEU A 40 26.52 9.94 12.29
CA LEU A 40 25.26 9.28 12.57
C LEU A 40 25.25 8.60 13.94
N PRO A 41 24.14 8.70 14.69
CA PRO A 41 23.94 7.88 15.87
C PRO A 41 24.12 6.40 15.55
N ALA A 42 24.86 5.68 16.39
CA ALA A 42 25.27 4.29 16.14
C ALA A 42 24.09 3.37 15.78
N GLU A 43 22.95 3.55 16.45
CA GLU A 43 21.72 2.78 16.19
C GLU A 43 21.16 3.02 14.77
N ILE A 44 21.12 4.28 14.32
CA ILE A 44 20.64 4.64 12.98
C ILE A 44 21.63 4.15 11.92
N ASN A 45 22.93 4.30 12.18
CA ASN A 45 23.97 3.85 11.28
C ASN A 45 23.92 2.33 11.05
N GLY A 46 23.75 1.54 12.11
CA GLY A 46 23.62 0.09 12.00
C GLY A 46 22.41 -0.34 11.17
N LYS A 47 21.24 0.26 11.43
CA LYS A 47 20.02 0.03 10.64
C LYS A 47 20.18 0.45 9.18
N TRP A 48 20.90 1.54 8.93
CA TRP A 48 21.18 2.03 7.58
C TRP A 48 22.11 1.10 6.80
N ILE A 49 23.20 0.64 7.41
CA ILE A 49 24.13 -0.32 6.79
C ILE A 49 23.38 -1.59 6.43
N SER A 50 22.62 -2.16 7.37
CA SER A 50 21.79 -3.35 7.10
C SER A 50 20.82 -3.13 5.94
N TRP A 51 20.12 -1.98 5.88
CA TRP A 51 19.23 -1.67 4.77
C TRP A 51 19.99 -1.56 3.43
N LYS A 52 21.15 -0.89 3.44
CA LYS A 52 21.99 -0.68 2.25
C LYS A 52 22.54 -2.00 1.70
N ASP A 53 23.01 -2.89 2.56
CA ASP A 53 23.66 -4.15 2.14
C ASP A 53 22.66 -5.07 1.41
N GLU A 54 21.36 -4.90 1.66
CA GLU A 54 20.32 -5.62 0.92
C GLU A 54 20.15 -5.14 -0.53
N LEU A 55 20.61 -3.93 -0.91
CA LEU A 55 20.37 -3.32 -2.23
C LEU A 55 20.85 -4.17 -3.39
N GLU A 56 21.90 -4.97 -3.21
CA GLU A 56 22.42 -5.86 -4.25
C GLU A 56 21.35 -6.88 -4.71
N ARG A 57 20.47 -7.27 -3.79
CA ARG A 57 19.36 -8.22 -4.04
C ARG A 57 18.17 -7.57 -4.72
N LEU A 58 18.13 -6.24 -4.86
CA LEU A 58 17.02 -5.54 -5.51
C LEU A 58 16.83 -6.01 -6.96
N SER A 59 17.93 -6.34 -7.65
CA SER A 59 17.93 -6.87 -9.02
C SER A 59 17.19 -8.21 -9.18
N ALA A 60 17.06 -8.97 -8.09
CA ALA A 60 16.34 -10.24 -8.10
C ALA A 60 14.81 -10.06 -8.09
N ILE A 61 14.29 -8.86 -7.77
CA ILE A 61 12.86 -8.60 -7.80
C ILE A 61 12.41 -8.47 -9.24
N GLN A 62 11.53 -9.38 -9.66
CA GLN A 62 10.94 -9.41 -10.98
C GLN A 62 9.45 -9.12 -10.87
N VAL A 63 8.96 -8.15 -11.65
CA VAL A 63 7.55 -7.76 -11.65
C VAL A 63 6.99 -7.97 -13.05
N GLN A 64 5.84 -8.64 -13.12
CA GLN A 64 5.12 -8.83 -14.37
C GLN A 64 4.64 -7.48 -14.91
N ARG A 65 5.22 -7.04 -16.02
CA ARG A 65 4.93 -5.72 -16.62
C ARG A 65 3.52 -5.64 -17.21
N ALA A 66 3.02 -6.73 -17.77
CA ALA A 66 1.69 -6.77 -18.36
C ALA A 66 0.62 -7.00 -17.28
N LEU A 67 -0.26 -6.01 -17.09
CA LEU A 67 -1.42 -6.12 -16.20
C LEU A 67 -2.51 -7.05 -16.77
N VAL A 68 -2.65 -7.06 -18.09
CA VAL A 68 -3.61 -7.91 -18.81
C VAL A 68 -2.81 -8.76 -19.81
N PRO A 69 -2.55 -10.04 -19.50
CA PRO A 69 -1.71 -10.91 -20.34
C PRO A 69 -2.46 -11.50 -21.55
N VAL A 70 -3.67 -11.02 -21.85
CA VAL A 70 -4.52 -11.48 -22.95
C VAL A 70 -5.07 -10.28 -23.74
N PRO A 71 -5.46 -10.47 -25.02
CA PRO A 71 -6.18 -9.44 -25.78
C PRO A 71 -7.43 -8.95 -25.03
N ARG A 72 -7.70 -7.65 -25.07
CA ARG A 72 -8.76 -7.00 -24.28
C ARG A 72 -10.16 -7.55 -24.60
N ASP A 73 -10.41 -7.89 -25.85
CA ASP A 73 -11.65 -8.47 -26.35
C ASP A 73 -11.91 -9.89 -25.82
N GLN A 74 -10.87 -10.56 -25.32
CA GLN A 74 -10.96 -11.90 -24.72
C GLN A 74 -11.18 -11.87 -23.20
N VAL A 75 -11.03 -10.70 -22.56
CA VAL A 75 -11.30 -10.53 -21.13
C VAL A 75 -12.80 -10.64 -20.89
N GLY A 76 -13.21 -11.67 -20.15
CA GLY A 76 -14.61 -11.88 -19.77
C GLY A 76 -14.97 -11.25 -18.42
N ARG A 77 -13.97 -11.06 -17.54
CA ARG A 77 -14.14 -10.47 -16.20
C ARG A 77 -12.88 -9.71 -15.78
N SER A 78 -13.08 -8.58 -15.14
CA SER A 78 -12.03 -7.69 -14.64
C SER A 78 -12.43 -7.04 -13.30
N GLU A 79 -11.58 -7.16 -12.28
CA GLU A 79 -11.84 -6.56 -10.96
C GLU A 79 -10.61 -5.80 -10.44
N LEU A 80 -10.83 -4.60 -9.90
CA LEU A 80 -9.80 -3.83 -9.18
C LEU A 80 -9.99 -4.01 -7.67
N HIS A 81 -8.96 -4.53 -7.00
CA HIS A 81 -8.97 -4.72 -5.55
C HIS A 81 -7.90 -3.82 -4.92
N VAL A 82 -8.31 -2.95 -4.00
CA VAL A 82 -7.40 -2.03 -3.31
C VAL A 82 -7.44 -2.29 -1.81
N PHE A 83 -6.31 -2.64 -1.24
CA PHE A 83 -6.15 -2.93 0.18
C PHE A 83 -5.52 -1.74 0.89
N GLY A 84 -5.95 -1.45 2.11
CA GLY A 84 -5.33 -0.46 2.99
C GLY A 84 -5.04 -1.06 4.36
N ASP A 85 -3.93 -0.65 4.95
CA ASP A 85 -3.54 -1.00 6.33
C ASP A 85 -2.67 0.10 6.95
N ALA A 86 -2.67 0.14 8.29
CA ALA A 86 -1.82 1.00 9.07
C ALA A 86 -1.25 0.30 10.31
N ALA A 87 0.01 0.62 10.59
CA ALA A 87 0.68 0.36 11.84
C ALA A 87 1.16 1.70 12.45
N GLU A 88 1.64 1.66 13.68
CA GLU A 88 2.07 2.87 14.41
C GLU A 88 3.10 3.71 13.65
N ALA A 89 4.00 3.06 12.91
CA ALA A 89 5.11 3.73 12.22
C ALA A 89 4.82 4.10 10.75
N ALA A 90 3.85 3.44 10.10
CA ALA A 90 3.56 3.66 8.69
C ALA A 90 2.17 3.14 8.30
N TYR A 91 1.61 3.72 7.25
CA TYR A 91 0.36 3.27 6.63
C TYR A 91 0.52 3.23 5.12
N GLY A 92 -0.31 2.43 4.46
CA GLY A 92 -0.19 2.20 3.03
C GLY A 92 -1.47 1.74 2.36
N ALA A 93 -1.36 1.61 1.04
CA ALA A 93 -2.34 0.92 0.22
C ALA A 93 -1.65 0.20 -0.95
N VAL A 94 -2.23 -0.89 -1.41
CA VAL A 94 -1.79 -1.64 -2.60
C VAL A 94 -3.00 -2.02 -3.44
N ALA A 95 -2.84 -1.98 -4.76
CA ALA A 95 -3.87 -2.34 -5.70
C ALA A 95 -3.46 -3.54 -6.56
N TYR A 96 -4.41 -4.43 -6.78
CA TYR A 96 -4.29 -5.58 -7.68
C TYR A 96 -5.41 -5.55 -8.71
N LEU A 97 -5.08 -5.97 -9.93
CA LEU A 97 -6.02 -6.20 -11.00
C LEU A 97 -6.20 -7.71 -11.16
N LEU A 98 -7.44 -8.16 -11.02
CA LEU A 98 -7.87 -9.48 -11.45
C LEU A 98 -8.38 -9.39 -12.87
N THR A 99 -7.91 -10.28 -13.74
CA THR A 99 -8.48 -10.49 -15.06
C THR A 99 -8.72 -11.96 -15.31
N GLN A 100 -9.81 -12.28 -16.01
CA GLN A 100 -10.14 -13.63 -16.41
C GLN A 100 -10.60 -13.61 -17.87
N ALA A 101 -9.96 -14.41 -18.70
CA ALA A 101 -10.46 -14.69 -20.05
C ALA A 101 -11.73 -15.54 -19.95
N ARG A 102 -12.61 -15.51 -20.96
CA ARG A 102 -13.95 -16.16 -20.91
C ARG A 102 -13.92 -17.62 -20.41
N ASP A 103 -12.90 -18.39 -20.78
CA ASP A 103 -12.70 -19.79 -20.37
C ASP A 103 -11.36 -20.00 -19.63
N GLY A 104 -10.77 -18.91 -19.12
CA GLY A 104 -9.45 -18.92 -18.49
C GLY A 104 -9.49 -18.96 -16.97
N VAL A 105 -8.34 -19.29 -16.39
CA VAL A 105 -8.11 -19.17 -14.94
C VAL A 105 -7.94 -17.68 -14.58
N PRO A 106 -8.55 -17.19 -13.48
CA PRO A 106 -8.31 -15.84 -12.98
C PRO A 106 -6.81 -15.56 -12.78
N GLN A 107 -6.36 -14.38 -13.18
CA GLN A 107 -4.99 -13.92 -13.05
C GLN A 107 -4.98 -12.63 -12.27
N VAL A 108 -4.23 -12.60 -11.17
CA VAL A 108 -4.02 -11.39 -10.37
C VAL A 108 -2.68 -10.77 -10.72
N ARG A 109 -2.64 -9.45 -10.86
CA ARG A 109 -1.42 -8.66 -11.11
C ARG A 109 -1.35 -7.48 -10.16
N PHE A 110 -0.18 -7.28 -9.55
CA PHE A 110 0.14 -6.05 -8.84
C PHE A 110 0.04 -4.85 -9.80
N VAL A 111 -0.63 -3.79 -9.39
CA VAL A 111 -0.82 -2.57 -10.19
C VAL A 111 0.05 -1.45 -9.67
N LEU A 112 -0.15 -1.09 -8.40
CA LEU A 112 0.42 0.10 -7.79
C LEU A 112 0.31 -0.01 -6.27
N ALA A 113 1.33 0.42 -5.55
CA ALA A 113 1.26 0.60 -4.11
C ALA A 113 1.77 1.99 -3.69
N LYS A 114 1.36 2.40 -2.50
CA LYS A 114 1.81 3.64 -1.89
C LYS A 114 1.98 3.46 -0.38
N ALA A 115 3.14 3.86 0.11
CA ALA A 115 3.47 3.85 1.54
C ALA A 115 3.76 5.27 2.04
N ARG A 116 3.34 5.55 3.28
CA ARG A 116 3.63 6.80 4.00
C ARG A 116 4.06 6.49 5.42
N VAL A 117 5.09 7.20 5.89
CA VAL A 117 5.47 7.18 7.30
C VAL A 117 4.38 7.88 8.10
N ALA A 118 4.06 7.36 9.29
CA ALA A 118 3.10 7.99 10.17
C ALA A 118 3.55 9.42 10.53
N PRO A 119 2.61 10.38 10.70
CA PRO A 119 2.98 11.74 11.09
C PRO A 119 3.70 11.77 12.44
N ILE A 120 4.66 12.69 12.61
CA ILE A 120 5.37 12.91 13.88
C ILE A 120 4.36 13.23 15.01
N LYS A 121 3.33 14.02 14.70
CA LYS A 121 2.20 14.21 15.60
C LYS A 121 1.42 12.90 15.71
N ARG A 122 1.57 12.23 16.85
CA ARG A 122 0.92 10.94 17.13
C ARG A 122 -0.58 10.99 16.85
N LEU A 123 -1.02 10.03 16.06
CA LEU A 123 -2.42 9.72 15.83
C LEU A 123 -2.73 8.39 16.50
N SER A 124 -3.98 8.20 16.93
CA SER A 124 -4.42 6.88 17.39
C SER A 124 -4.43 5.89 16.22
N LEU A 125 -4.26 4.60 16.52
CA LEU A 125 -4.27 3.54 15.50
C LEU A 125 -5.54 3.60 14.61
N PRO A 126 -6.77 3.77 15.14
CA PRO A 126 -7.96 3.94 14.30
C PRO A 126 -7.88 5.10 13.30
N ARG A 127 -7.23 6.21 13.69
CA ARG A 127 -7.06 7.35 12.79
C ARG A 127 -6.02 7.07 11.70
N LEU A 128 -5.00 6.25 11.99
CA LEU A 128 -4.05 5.79 10.99
C LEU A 128 -4.69 4.79 10.03
N GLU A 129 -5.51 3.87 10.53
CA GLU A 129 -6.29 2.94 9.71
C GLU A 129 -7.22 3.71 8.76
N LEU A 130 -7.91 4.75 9.24
CA LEU A 130 -8.71 5.64 8.39
C LEU A 130 -7.86 6.37 7.33
N MET A 131 -6.62 6.75 7.68
CA MET A 131 -5.69 7.35 6.72
C MET A 131 -5.25 6.35 5.64
N ALA A 132 -5.08 5.07 6.00
CA ALA A 132 -4.82 4.00 5.05
C ALA A 132 -6.01 3.81 4.10
N SER A 133 -7.24 3.78 4.63
CA SER A 133 -8.46 3.72 3.83
C SER A 133 -8.60 4.92 2.90
N LEU A 134 -8.27 6.14 3.36
CA LEU A 134 -8.24 7.32 2.48
C LEU A 134 -7.19 7.17 1.38
N LEU A 135 -6.02 6.61 1.70
CA LEU A 135 -4.98 6.36 0.71
C LEU A 135 -5.44 5.32 -0.33
N ALA A 136 -6.11 4.26 0.09
CA ALA A 136 -6.71 3.26 -0.79
C ALA A 136 -7.79 3.88 -1.71
N ALA A 137 -8.69 4.71 -1.17
CA ALA A 137 -9.71 5.42 -1.95
C ALA A 137 -9.10 6.30 -3.06
N ARG A 138 -8.08 7.08 -2.71
CA ARG A 138 -7.34 7.92 -3.67
C ARG A 138 -6.59 7.08 -4.70
N LEU A 139 -5.99 5.98 -4.27
CA LEU A 139 -5.27 5.06 -5.16
C LEU A 139 -6.22 4.43 -6.18
N LYS A 140 -7.38 3.95 -5.73
CA LYS A 140 -8.46 3.44 -6.59
C LYS A 140 -8.86 4.48 -7.63
N ALA A 141 -9.20 5.70 -7.19
CA ALA A 141 -9.63 6.77 -8.08
C ALA A 141 -8.55 7.13 -9.13
N TYR A 142 -7.28 7.20 -8.71
CA TYR A 142 -6.15 7.42 -9.62
C TYR A 142 -6.04 6.29 -10.66
N ILE A 143 -6.04 5.04 -10.23
CA ILE A 143 -5.93 3.89 -11.13
C ILE A 143 -7.11 3.87 -12.11
N THR A 144 -8.35 4.02 -11.65
CA THR A 144 -9.54 4.04 -12.52
C THR A 144 -9.44 5.12 -13.59
N LYS A 145 -8.87 6.29 -13.25
CA LYS A 145 -8.67 7.38 -14.21
C LYS A 145 -7.59 7.07 -15.25
N GLU A 146 -6.46 6.51 -14.83
CA GLU A 146 -5.26 6.38 -15.68
C GLU A 146 -5.15 5.02 -16.41
N MET A 147 -5.85 3.98 -15.94
CA MET A 147 -5.74 2.61 -16.45
C MET A 147 -6.22 2.45 -17.90
N GLY A 148 -7.01 3.39 -18.41
CA GLY A 148 -7.43 3.45 -19.82
C GLY A 148 -8.51 2.43 -20.22
N PHE A 149 -9.10 1.73 -19.25
CA PHE A 149 -10.25 0.85 -19.44
C PHE A 149 -11.05 0.73 -18.14
N SER A 150 -12.33 0.38 -18.27
CA SER A 150 -13.23 0.11 -17.15
C SER A 150 -13.02 -1.30 -16.62
N THR A 151 -13.17 -1.46 -15.30
CA THR A 151 -13.23 -2.76 -14.63
C THR A 151 -14.68 -3.07 -14.25
N ASP A 152 -15.10 -4.32 -14.36
CA ASP A 152 -16.46 -4.76 -14.02
C ASP A 152 -16.80 -4.57 -12.54
N LYS A 153 -15.78 -4.68 -11.68
CA LYS A 153 -15.93 -4.53 -10.24
C LYS A 153 -14.75 -3.83 -9.61
N GLN A 154 -15.02 -3.05 -8.57
CA GLN A 154 -14.00 -2.36 -7.78
C GLN A 154 -14.29 -2.55 -6.29
N VAL A 155 -13.30 -3.00 -5.53
CA VAL A 155 -13.45 -3.32 -4.10
C VAL A 155 -12.32 -2.69 -3.30
N CYS A 156 -12.67 -2.05 -2.18
CA CYS A 156 -11.71 -1.53 -1.21
C CYS A 156 -11.74 -2.40 0.06
N TRP A 157 -10.58 -2.77 0.56
CA TRP A 157 -10.40 -3.69 1.68
C TRP A 157 -9.69 -3.01 2.85
N SER A 158 -10.18 -3.27 4.05
CA SER A 158 -9.54 -2.88 5.31
C SER A 158 -9.81 -3.94 6.36
N ASP A 159 -8.84 -4.19 7.24
CA ASP A 159 -8.97 -5.05 8.41
C ASP A 159 -9.40 -4.29 9.67
N SER A 160 -9.64 -2.98 9.56
CA SER A 160 -10.15 -2.15 10.64
C SER A 160 -11.67 -2.06 10.60
N SER A 161 -12.33 -2.77 11.52
CA SER A 161 -13.78 -2.64 11.73
C SER A 161 -14.19 -1.22 12.13
N VAL A 162 -13.32 -0.51 12.85
CA VAL A 162 -13.55 0.89 13.26
C VAL A 162 -13.54 1.82 12.05
N ALA A 163 -12.53 1.72 11.19
CA ALA A 163 -12.45 2.52 9.97
C ALA A 163 -13.63 2.22 9.03
N LEU A 164 -14.00 0.94 8.86
CA LEU A 164 -15.16 0.54 8.06
C LEU A 164 -16.48 1.08 8.63
N SER A 165 -16.65 1.07 9.95
CA SER A 165 -17.83 1.64 10.62
C SER A 165 -17.93 3.14 10.38
N TRP A 166 -16.82 3.89 10.47
CA TRP A 166 -16.81 5.31 10.14
C TRP A 166 -17.15 5.60 8.68
N ILE A 167 -16.64 4.79 7.74
CA ILE A 167 -16.90 4.93 6.30
C ILE A 167 -18.36 4.67 5.96
N LYS A 168 -18.98 3.67 6.62
CA LYS A 168 -20.37 3.27 6.38
C LYS A 168 -21.39 4.11 7.16
N GLY A 169 -20.96 4.85 8.18
CA GLY A 169 -21.83 5.71 8.99
C GLY A 169 -21.93 7.14 8.46
N ASP A 170 -22.74 7.96 9.15
CA ASP A 170 -22.96 9.36 8.80
C ASP A 170 -21.77 10.25 9.21
N PRO A 171 -21.05 10.89 8.26
CA PRO A 171 -19.88 11.72 8.55
C PRO A 171 -20.17 12.89 9.51
N ARG A 172 -21.42 13.39 9.54
CA ARG A 172 -21.82 14.53 10.37
C ARG A 172 -21.77 14.22 11.86
N LYS A 173 -21.77 12.94 12.23
CA LYS A 173 -21.67 12.47 13.62
C LYS A 173 -20.23 12.39 14.10
N TRP A 174 -19.25 12.51 13.20
CA TRP A 174 -17.84 12.32 13.52
C TRP A 174 -17.14 13.63 13.87
N LYS A 175 -16.10 13.54 14.70
CA LYS A 175 -15.20 14.67 14.93
C LYS A 175 -14.51 15.07 13.63
N THR A 176 -14.20 16.35 13.46
CA THR A 176 -13.71 16.98 12.22
C THR A 176 -12.62 16.19 11.50
N PHE A 177 -11.63 15.64 12.21
CA PHE A 177 -10.57 14.82 11.59
C PHE A 177 -11.15 13.64 10.81
N VAL A 178 -12.05 12.88 11.44
CA VAL A 178 -12.68 11.68 10.88
C VAL A 178 -13.70 12.10 9.83
N ALA A 179 -14.58 13.06 10.15
CA ALA A 179 -15.62 13.55 9.24
C ALA A 179 -15.05 13.96 7.89
N ASN A 180 -14.00 14.79 7.87
CA ASN A 180 -13.42 15.29 6.62
C ASN A 180 -12.81 14.18 5.76
N ARG A 181 -12.20 13.16 6.39
CA ARG A 181 -11.56 12.04 5.67
C ARG A 181 -12.58 11.04 5.16
N VAL A 182 -13.61 10.77 5.96
CA VAL A 182 -14.74 9.96 5.52
C VAL A 182 -15.46 10.63 4.36
N GLN A 183 -15.71 11.94 4.44
CA GLN A 183 -16.35 12.70 3.37
C GLN A 183 -15.58 12.58 2.05
N GLU A 184 -14.25 12.64 2.09
CA GLU A 184 -13.43 12.44 0.91
C GLU A 184 -13.48 10.99 0.40
N ILE A 185 -13.41 9.99 1.30
CA ILE A 185 -13.52 8.57 0.93
C ILE A 185 -14.81 8.30 0.18
N ILE A 186 -15.95 8.77 0.70
CA ILE A 186 -17.28 8.53 0.08
C ILE A 186 -17.52 9.37 -1.17
N THR A 187 -16.71 10.40 -1.43
CA THR A 187 -16.71 11.11 -2.72
C THR A 187 -15.91 10.35 -3.78
N LEU A 188 -14.87 9.59 -3.38
CA LEU A 188 -14.01 8.82 -4.29
C LEU A 188 -14.48 7.37 -4.49
N THR A 189 -15.30 6.86 -3.58
CA THR A 189 -15.75 5.47 -3.50
C THR A 189 -17.17 5.40 -2.97
N GLU A 190 -17.86 4.29 -3.20
CA GLU A 190 -19.14 4.02 -2.56
C GLU A 190 -18.94 3.19 -1.28
N ALA A 191 -19.75 3.43 -0.24
CA ALA A 191 -19.73 2.62 0.98
C ALA A 191 -19.95 1.11 0.70
N SER A 192 -20.71 0.80 -0.36
CA SER A 192 -20.97 -0.54 -0.88
C SER A 192 -19.71 -1.26 -1.40
N GLN A 193 -18.65 -0.53 -1.75
CA GLN A 193 -17.38 -1.08 -2.24
C GLN A 193 -16.43 -1.51 -1.11
N TRP A 194 -16.71 -1.11 0.14
CA TRP A 194 -15.85 -1.40 1.27
C TRP A 194 -16.17 -2.75 1.92
N ARG A 195 -15.14 -3.58 2.06
CA ARG A 195 -15.20 -4.93 2.62
C ARG A 195 -14.14 -5.11 3.71
N TYR A 196 -14.46 -6.00 4.64
CA TYR A 196 -13.51 -6.45 5.65
C TYR A 196 -12.59 -7.50 5.04
N VAL A 197 -11.30 -7.44 5.37
CA VAL A 197 -10.32 -8.50 5.11
C VAL A 197 -9.65 -8.89 6.43
N PRO A 198 -9.42 -10.17 6.73
CA PRO A 198 -8.59 -10.54 7.88
C PRO A 198 -7.17 -10.00 7.75
N THR A 199 -6.55 -9.56 8.85
CA THR A 199 -5.17 -9.03 8.83
C THR A 199 -4.15 -10.02 8.21
N ALA A 200 -4.33 -11.32 8.41
CA ALA A 200 -3.48 -12.35 7.83
C ALA A 200 -3.52 -12.38 6.29
N ASP A 201 -4.64 -11.94 5.70
CA ASP A 201 -4.86 -11.85 4.27
C ASP A 201 -4.66 -10.41 3.76
N ASN A 202 -4.19 -9.47 4.59
CA ASN A 202 -3.97 -8.10 4.15
C ASN A 202 -2.52 -7.91 3.67
N PRO A 203 -2.26 -7.77 2.35
CA PRO A 203 -0.90 -7.62 1.84
C PRO A 203 -0.20 -6.34 2.32
N VAL A 204 -0.96 -5.33 2.73
CA VAL A 204 -0.40 -4.05 3.21
C VAL A 204 0.24 -4.21 4.59
N ASP A 205 -0.03 -5.27 5.36
CA ASP A 205 0.64 -5.53 6.64
C ASP A 205 2.16 -5.58 6.47
N ARG A 206 2.65 -6.11 5.34
CA ARG A 206 4.09 -6.10 4.99
C ARG A 206 4.65 -4.72 4.78
N LEU A 207 3.84 -3.81 4.25
CA LEU A 207 4.20 -2.43 4.02
C LEU A 207 4.19 -1.64 5.35
N SER A 208 3.16 -1.81 6.17
CA SER A 208 2.99 -1.07 7.43
C SER A 208 4.07 -1.49 8.46
N ARG A 209 4.33 -2.80 8.57
CA ARG A 209 5.36 -3.39 9.44
C ARG A 209 6.77 -3.37 8.86
N SER A 210 6.90 -3.15 7.54
CA SER A 210 8.12 -3.24 6.74
C SER A 210 8.76 -4.63 6.69
N CYS A 211 9.52 -4.91 5.63
CA CYS A 211 10.23 -6.18 5.48
C CYS A 211 11.62 -6.02 4.84
N THR A 212 12.42 -7.09 4.88
CA THR A 212 13.68 -7.19 4.13
C THR A 212 13.41 -7.44 2.65
N LEU A 213 14.39 -7.17 1.78
CA LEU A 213 14.30 -7.53 0.37
C LEU A 213 14.19 -9.05 0.20
N GLU A 214 14.88 -9.83 1.03
CA GLU A 214 14.75 -11.29 1.02
C GLU A 214 13.34 -11.75 1.40
N GLY A 215 12.75 -11.15 2.43
CA GLY A 215 11.37 -11.42 2.81
C GLY A 215 10.41 -11.06 1.68
N LEU A 216 10.60 -9.87 1.08
CA LEU A 216 9.77 -9.39 -0.01
C LEU A 216 9.84 -10.29 -1.24
N LEU A 217 11.03 -10.78 -1.59
CA LEU A 217 11.24 -11.69 -2.72
C LEU A 217 10.40 -12.98 -2.60
N LYS A 218 10.20 -13.47 -1.38
CA LYS A 218 9.46 -14.71 -1.09
C LYS A 218 7.99 -14.47 -0.73
N ASP A 219 7.54 -13.21 -0.74
CA ASP A 219 6.21 -12.85 -0.24
C ASP A 219 5.12 -13.01 -1.31
N HIS A 220 4.51 -14.19 -1.35
CA HIS A 220 3.43 -14.49 -2.29
C HIS A 220 2.24 -13.54 -2.16
N LEU A 221 1.88 -13.20 -0.92
CA LEU A 221 0.74 -12.34 -0.62
C LEU A 221 0.95 -10.92 -1.18
N TRP A 222 2.15 -10.36 -1.04
CA TRP A 222 2.47 -9.05 -1.60
C TRP A 222 2.40 -9.01 -3.13
N TRP A 223 2.91 -10.03 -3.82
CA TRP A 223 2.99 -10.01 -5.28
C TRP A 223 1.68 -10.41 -5.97
N ASN A 224 0.91 -11.32 -5.37
CA ASN A 224 -0.28 -11.91 -5.99
C ASN A 224 -1.59 -11.57 -5.30
N GLY A 225 -1.55 -10.84 -4.18
CA GLY A 225 -2.70 -10.66 -3.31
C GLY A 225 -3.11 -11.97 -2.63
N PRO A 226 -4.25 -11.97 -1.92
CA PRO A 226 -4.76 -13.17 -1.27
C PRO A 226 -5.19 -14.24 -2.28
N ASP A 227 -4.95 -15.51 -1.96
CA ASP A 227 -5.26 -16.64 -2.86
C ASP A 227 -6.74 -16.72 -3.22
N TRP A 228 -7.63 -16.32 -2.30
CA TRP A 228 -9.07 -16.28 -2.53
C TRP A 228 -9.50 -15.26 -3.59
N LEU A 229 -8.64 -14.32 -4.01
CA LEU A 229 -8.92 -13.50 -5.17
C LEU A 229 -9.01 -14.33 -6.45
N GLN A 230 -8.23 -15.42 -6.54
CA GLN A 230 -8.16 -16.26 -7.75
C GLN A 230 -9.27 -17.32 -7.81
N GLN A 231 -10.15 -17.36 -6.81
CA GLN A 231 -11.26 -18.31 -6.71
C GLN A 231 -12.53 -17.84 -7.43
#